data_AF-A0AAP0RRG3-F1
#
_entry.id   AF-A0AAP0RRG3-F1
#
_cell.length_a   1.000
_cell.length_b   1.000
_cell.length_c   1.000
_cell.angle_alpha   90.00
_cell.angle_beta   90.00
_cell.angle_gamma   90.00
#
_symmetry.space_group_name_H-M   'P 1'
#
loop_
_entity.id
_entity.type
_entity.pdbx_description
1 polymer ?
#
loop_
_entity_poly.entity_id
_entity_poly.type
_entity_poly.pdbx_seq_one_letter_code
_entity_poly.pdbx_strand_id
1 'polypeptide(L)'
;MIMVLLKGHMPIAGPHWKFQYFGLFTGDPLLVDKHYQAKSLSDMVVVVQSDPTSWESHLQCNGQSLLWDLRRPIKAALGAVSEHLAGLLPLHLVYSQAHETAIEDWIWSVGCNPFSITSQGWHISQFQSDTISRSYIITTLEESIQLVNSAIHHLVMERTTEQTFRLFQSQERELVNKYNYVVGLWRRISTVSGELRYADAMRLLHTLEDASQGFVDHVNATIALLHPIHCTRERKVHVVFDVTTIPAFLIVLGVLWIVLRPRRPKPKIN
;
A
#
# COMPACT_ATOMS: atom_id res chain seq x y z
N MET A 1 7.26 4.10 -8.58
CA MET A 1 7.54 3.66 -9.96
C MET A 1 8.85 4.30 -10.43
N ILE A 2 9.84 3.48 -10.79
CA ILE A 2 11.09 3.93 -11.40
C ILE A 2 11.05 3.54 -12.88
N MET A 3 11.31 4.49 -13.79
CA MET A 3 11.46 4.19 -15.21
C MET A 3 12.95 4.26 -15.58
N VAL A 4 13.50 3.14 -16.04
CA VAL A 4 14.91 3.05 -16.45
C VAL A 4 14.97 2.98 -17.97
N LEU A 5 15.54 4.01 -18.58
CA LEU A 5 15.85 4.04 -20.01
C LEU A 5 17.29 3.55 -20.20
N LEU A 6 17.44 2.35 -20.77
CA LEU A 6 18.74 1.82 -21.12
C LEU A 6 19.05 2.19 -22.57
N LYS A 7 20.15 2.92 -22.77
CA LYS A 7 20.67 3.24 -24.09
C LYS A 7 21.86 2.33 -24.39
N GLY A 8 21.73 1.51 -25.42
CA GLY A 8 22.77 0.56 -25.82
C GLY A 8 22.97 0.53 -27.34
N HIS A 9 24.21 0.29 -27.75
CA HIS A 9 24.52 0.00 -29.15
C HIS A 9 24.08 -1.44 -29.46
N MET A 10 23.03 -1.60 -30.26
CA MET A 10 22.59 -2.92 -30.74
C MET A 10 23.25 -3.20 -32.11
N PRO A 11 24.25 -4.10 -32.19
CA PRO A 11 24.83 -4.47 -33.47
C PRO A 11 23.80 -5.23 -34.31
N ILE A 12 23.72 -4.89 -35.60
CA ILE A 12 22.66 -5.32 -36.53
C ILE A 12 22.90 -6.76 -37.05
N ALA A 13 24.05 -7.39 -36.74
CA ALA A 13 24.48 -8.64 -37.37
C ALA A 13 24.88 -9.74 -36.37
N GLY A 14 23.97 -10.70 -36.11
CA GLY A 14 24.21 -11.89 -35.28
C GLY A 14 22.92 -12.55 -34.75
N PRO A 15 22.87 -13.89 -34.55
CA PRO A 15 21.67 -14.59 -34.09
C PRO A 15 21.52 -14.66 -32.55
N HIS A 16 22.38 -13.97 -31.79
CA HIS A 16 22.49 -14.16 -30.34
C HIS A 16 22.43 -12.83 -29.58
N TRP A 17 21.23 -12.25 -29.53
CA TRP A 17 20.91 -11.10 -28.70
C TRP A 17 20.27 -11.60 -27.40
N LYS A 18 21.00 -11.51 -26.28
CA LYS A 18 20.44 -11.75 -24.94
C LYS A 18 21.02 -10.70 -24.01
N PHE A 19 20.38 -9.53 -23.92
CA PHE A 19 20.58 -8.69 -22.73
C PHE A 19 19.75 -9.32 -21.62
N GLN A 20 20.42 -10.18 -20.87
CA GLN A 20 19.86 -10.86 -19.72
C GLN A 20 19.97 -9.90 -18.54
N TYR A 21 18.87 -9.23 -18.19
CA TYR A 21 18.82 -8.55 -16.91
C TYR A 21 18.59 -9.62 -15.85
N PHE A 22 19.61 -9.87 -15.02
CA PHE A 22 19.42 -10.57 -13.77
C PHE A 22 18.77 -9.58 -12.81
N GLY A 23 17.43 -9.60 -12.75
CA GLY A 23 16.71 -8.94 -11.67
C GLY A 23 17.15 -9.57 -10.36
N LEU A 24 17.76 -8.80 -9.47
CA LEU A 24 18.25 -9.27 -8.17
C LEU A 24 17.14 -9.84 -7.26
N PHE A 25 15.87 -9.71 -7.65
CA PHE A 25 14.69 -10.00 -6.81
C PHE A 25 13.71 -11.04 -7.37
N THR A 26 13.79 -11.38 -8.66
CA THR A 26 12.96 -12.41 -9.30
C THR A 26 13.89 -13.30 -10.08
N GLY A 27 14.16 -14.52 -9.59
CA GLY A 27 15.24 -15.40 -10.06
C GLY A 27 15.17 -15.86 -11.53
N ASP A 28 14.21 -15.37 -12.31
CA ASP A 28 14.10 -15.64 -13.74
C ASP A 28 14.74 -14.53 -14.57
N PRO A 29 15.55 -14.88 -15.58
CA PRO A 29 16.17 -13.88 -16.42
C PRO A 29 15.15 -13.13 -17.27
N LEU A 30 15.11 -11.81 -17.12
CA LEU A 30 14.32 -10.98 -18.01
C LEU A 30 15.08 -10.79 -19.33
N LEU A 31 14.56 -11.36 -20.40
CA LEU A 31 15.08 -11.18 -21.75
C LEU A 31 14.48 -9.93 -22.38
N VAL A 32 15.25 -8.85 -22.34
CA VAL A 32 14.99 -7.69 -23.21
C VAL A 32 15.75 -7.94 -24.51
N ASP A 33 15.01 -8.15 -25.58
CA ASP A 33 15.54 -8.47 -26.92
C ASP A 33 14.74 -7.71 -28.00
N LYS A 34 15.06 -7.93 -29.27
CA LYS A 34 14.34 -7.43 -30.45
C LYS A 34 12.83 -7.60 -30.34
N HIS A 35 12.37 -8.66 -29.67
CA HIS A 35 10.95 -8.99 -29.48
C HIS A 35 10.25 -8.18 -28.36
N TYR A 36 10.99 -7.68 -27.39
CA TYR A 36 10.46 -6.98 -26.21
C TYR A 36 11.30 -5.75 -25.90
N GLN A 37 10.92 -4.59 -26.44
CA GLN A 37 11.65 -3.32 -26.20
C GLN A 37 11.41 -2.72 -24.81
N ALA A 38 10.32 -3.13 -24.16
CA ALA A 38 9.98 -2.68 -22.82
C ALA A 38 9.32 -3.81 -22.03
N LYS A 39 9.47 -3.77 -20.70
CA LYS A 39 8.83 -4.71 -19.79
C LYS A 39 8.40 -4.02 -18.50
N SER A 40 7.19 -4.36 -18.06
CA SER A 40 6.70 -4.09 -16.71
C SER A 40 7.26 -5.10 -15.71
N LEU A 41 7.90 -4.61 -14.66
CA LEU A 41 8.27 -5.36 -13.45
C LEU A 41 7.40 -4.91 -12.29
N SER A 42 7.45 -5.60 -11.15
CA SER A 42 6.58 -5.30 -10.00
C SER A 42 6.77 -3.89 -9.42
N ASP A 43 7.96 -3.30 -9.56
CA ASP A 43 8.36 -2.01 -8.95
C ASP A 43 8.88 -0.97 -9.96
N MET A 44 9.19 -1.40 -11.18
CA MET A 44 9.81 -0.57 -12.21
C MET A 44 9.35 -0.93 -13.62
N VAL A 45 9.59 -0.02 -14.55
CA VAL A 45 9.43 -0.28 -15.98
C VAL A 45 10.78 -0.08 -16.66
N VAL A 46 11.21 -1.11 -17.39
CA VAL A 46 12.46 -1.08 -18.16
C VAL A 46 12.11 -0.84 -19.62
N VAL A 47 12.74 0.16 -20.22
CA VAL A 47 12.59 0.50 -21.64
C VAL A 47 13.98 0.54 -22.27
N VAL A 48 14.13 -0.08 -23.43
CA VAL A 48 15.40 -0.15 -24.15
C VAL A 48 15.31 0.63 -25.44
N GLN A 49 16.29 1.50 -25.63
CA GLN A 49 16.49 2.27 -26.84
C GLN A 49 17.78 1.85 -27.51
N SER A 50 17.71 1.70 -28.83
CA SER A 50 18.83 1.27 -29.66
C SER A 50 19.23 2.37 -30.64
N ASP A 51 20.49 2.31 -31.09
CA ASP A 51 21.00 3.19 -32.13
C ASP A 51 20.35 2.98 -33.53
N PRO A 52 20.13 1.74 -34.03
CA PRO A 52 19.37 1.55 -35.26
C PRO A 52 17.96 2.12 -35.14
N THR A 53 17.42 2.68 -36.22
CA THR A 53 16.11 3.35 -36.21
C THR A 53 14.96 2.35 -36.14
N SER A 54 15.07 1.25 -36.89
CA SER A 54 13.98 0.31 -37.06
C SER A 54 14.49 -1.11 -37.28
N TRP A 55 13.67 -2.09 -36.91
CA TRP A 55 13.93 -3.50 -37.11
C TRP A 55 12.76 -4.17 -37.83
N GLU A 56 13.05 -5.05 -38.79
CA GLU A 56 12.02 -5.84 -39.48
C GLU A 56 11.50 -6.95 -38.57
N SER A 57 10.24 -6.85 -38.17
CA SER A 57 9.60 -7.89 -37.36
C SER A 57 9.33 -9.15 -38.19
N HIS A 58 9.06 -10.24 -37.47
CA HIS A 58 8.60 -11.50 -38.06
C HIS A 58 7.14 -11.43 -38.54
N LEU A 59 6.45 -10.33 -38.30
CA LEU A 59 5.06 -10.12 -38.68
C LEU A 59 5.01 -9.34 -39.99
N GLN A 60 4.14 -9.79 -40.89
CA GLN A 60 3.97 -9.18 -42.21
C GLN A 60 2.54 -8.71 -42.42
N CYS A 61 2.39 -7.57 -43.06
CA CYS A 61 1.11 -6.99 -43.45
C CYS A 61 1.16 -6.73 -44.97
N ASN A 62 0.24 -7.32 -45.73
CA ASN A 62 0.24 -7.24 -47.20
C ASN A 62 1.58 -7.64 -47.86
N GLY A 63 2.27 -8.63 -47.31
CA GLY A 63 3.57 -9.11 -47.81
C GLY A 63 4.76 -8.22 -47.47
N GLN A 64 4.58 -7.17 -46.66
CA GLN A 64 5.65 -6.32 -46.15
C GLN A 64 5.85 -6.56 -44.64
N SER A 65 7.11 -6.73 -44.21
CA SER A 65 7.44 -6.85 -42.78
C SER A 65 7.10 -5.56 -42.03
N LEU A 66 6.44 -5.69 -40.89
CA LEU A 66 6.18 -4.55 -40.01
C LEU A 66 7.50 -4.10 -39.38
N LEU A 67 7.80 -2.81 -39.48
CA LEU A 67 9.00 -2.20 -38.91
C LEU A 67 8.74 -1.79 -37.46
N TRP A 68 9.56 -2.26 -36.52
CA TRP A 68 9.51 -1.81 -35.14
C TRP A 68 10.47 -0.65 -34.92
N ASP A 69 9.99 0.47 -34.38
CA ASP A 69 10.84 1.62 -34.03
C ASP A 69 11.68 1.29 -32.79
N LEU A 70 13.00 1.20 -32.95
CA LEU A 70 13.94 0.93 -31.86
C LEU A 70 14.53 2.21 -31.26
N ARG A 71 14.45 3.33 -31.99
CA ARG A 71 15.03 4.61 -31.57
C ARG A 71 14.07 5.40 -30.71
N ARG A 72 12.76 5.26 -30.93
CA ARG A 72 11.70 5.88 -30.12
C ARG A 72 10.70 4.80 -29.69
N PRO A 73 11.04 3.99 -28.67
CA PRO A 73 10.20 2.89 -28.19
C PRO A 73 8.98 3.37 -27.38
N ILE A 74 8.32 4.46 -27.81
CA ILE A 74 7.19 5.09 -27.10
C ILE A 74 6.03 4.11 -26.96
N LYS A 75 5.76 3.34 -28.03
CA LYS A 75 4.69 2.34 -28.05
C LYS A 75 4.91 1.26 -26.99
N ALA A 76 6.10 0.66 -26.98
CA ALA A 76 6.46 -0.38 -26.03
C ALA A 76 6.49 0.17 -24.60
N ALA A 77 7.07 1.37 -24.41
CA ALA A 77 7.08 2.06 -23.12
C ALA A 77 5.66 2.26 -22.59
N LEU A 78 4.75 2.80 -23.41
CA LEU A 78 3.38 3.08 -22.99
C LEU A 78 2.61 1.80 -22.65
N GLY A 79 2.82 0.71 -23.40
CA GLY A 79 2.26 -0.60 -23.08
C GLY A 79 2.75 -1.12 -21.72
N ALA A 80 4.06 -1.12 -21.49
CA ALA A 80 4.66 -1.59 -20.24
C ALA A 80 4.27 -0.71 -19.03
N VAL A 81 4.20 0.62 -19.20
CA VAL A 81 3.73 1.53 -18.15
C VAL A 81 2.25 1.28 -17.83
N SER A 82 1.43 1.06 -18.85
CA SER A 82 0.00 0.77 -18.67
C SER A 82 -0.24 -0.58 -17.98
N GLU A 83 0.56 -1.60 -18.31
CA GLU A 83 0.59 -2.89 -17.63
C GLU A 83 0.98 -2.72 -16.16
N HIS A 84 2.04 -1.95 -15.87
CA HIS A 84 2.52 -1.70 -14.51
C HIS A 84 1.51 -0.94 -13.64
N LEU A 85 0.97 0.17 -14.15
CA LEU A 85 0.15 1.08 -13.36
C LEU A 85 -1.28 0.60 -13.18
N ALA A 86 -1.82 -0.08 -14.19
CA ALA A 86 -3.25 -0.36 -14.26
C ALA A 86 -3.60 -1.83 -14.52
N GLY A 87 -2.58 -2.69 -14.66
CA GLY A 87 -2.79 -4.10 -15.01
C GLY A 87 -3.36 -4.30 -16.40
N LEU A 88 -3.15 -3.33 -17.33
CA LEU A 88 -3.61 -3.50 -18.71
C LEU A 88 -2.81 -4.62 -19.39
N LEU A 89 -3.52 -5.68 -19.75
CA LEU A 89 -2.94 -6.79 -20.50
C LEU A 89 -2.95 -6.51 -22.01
N PRO A 90 -1.97 -7.09 -22.75
CA PRO A 90 -2.01 -7.09 -24.20
C PRO A 90 -3.34 -7.62 -24.75
N LEU A 91 -3.90 -6.93 -25.75
CA LEU A 91 -5.25 -7.22 -26.28
C LEU A 91 -5.39 -8.61 -26.91
N HIS A 92 -4.29 -9.22 -27.34
CA HIS A 92 -4.29 -10.57 -27.89
C HIS A 92 -4.31 -11.66 -26.83
N LEU A 93 -4.10 -11.34 -25.55
CA LEU A 93 -4.23 -12.32 -24.48
C LEU A 93 -5.68 -12.34 -24.00
N VAL A 94 -6.37 -13.45 -24.25
CA VAL A 94 -7.77 -13.66 -23.88
C VAL A 94 -7.93 -14.93 -23.08
N TYR A 95 -8.85 -14.92 -22.12
CA TYR A 95 -9.16 -16.11 -21.33
C TYR A 95 -10.15 -17.00 -22.08
N SER A 96 -9.78 -18.26 -22.31
CA SER A 96 -10.65 -19.25 -22.95
C SER A 96 -11.30 -20.14 -21.92
N GLN A 97 -12.61 -19.95 -21.70
CA GLN A 97 -13.38 -20.78 -20.76
C GLN A 97 -13.35 -22.27 -21.12
N ALA A 98 -13.36 -22.61 -22.41
CA ALA A 98 -13.33 -24.01 -22.86
C ALA A 98 -12.03 -24.75 -22.52
N HIS A 99 -10.93 -24.01 -22.34
CA HIS A 99 -9.60 -24.55 -22.06
C HIS A 99 -9.11 -24.17 -20.66
N GLU A 100 -9.92 -23.43 -19.89
CA GLU A 100 -9.62 -22.86 -18.57
C GLU A 100 -8.26 -22.15 -18.48
N THR A 101 -7.78 -21.61 -19.61
CA THR A 101 -6.41 -21.08 -19.77
C THR A 101 -6.42 -19.80 -20.59
N ALA A 102 -5.38 -18.99 -20.43
CA ALA A 102 -5.14 -17.83 -21.29
C ALA A 102 -4.59 -18.32 -22.64
N ILE A 103 -5.18 -17.81 -23.73
CA ILE A 103 -4.78 -18.11 -25.10
C ILE A 103 -4.45 -16.81 -25.84
N GLU A 104 -3.67 -16.93 -26.91
CA GLU A 104 -3.35 -15.82 -27.81
C GLU A 104 -4.34 -15.77 -28.98
N ASP A 105 -5.14 -14.70 -29.04
CA ASP A 105 -5.99 -14.36 -30.17
C ASP A 105 -5.52 -13.05 -30.83
N TRP A 106 -4.66 -13.22 -31.82
CA TRP A 106 -4.02 -12.13 -32.55
C TRP A 106 -5.00 -11.25 -33.34
N ILE A 107 -6.25 -11.69 -33.54
CA ILE A 107 -7.30 -10.90 -34.19
C ILE A 107 -7.58 -9.60 -33.40
N TRP A 108 -7.40 -9.63 -32.08
CA TRP A 108 -7.58 -8.47 -31.20
C TRP A 108 -6.34 -7.58 -31.09
N SER A 109 -5.22 -7.96 -31.71
CA SER A 109 -3.96 -7.19 -31.74
C SER A 109 -3.96 -6.08 -32.80
N VAL A 110 -5.09 -5.40 -32.99
CA VAL A 110 -5.33 -4.45 -34.10
C VAL A 110 -5.64 -3.03 -33.59
N GLY A 111 -5.56 -2.05 -34.49
CA GLY A 111 -5.94 -0.66 -34.22
C GLY A 111 -4.82 0.22 -33.64
N CYS A 112 -5.10 1.50 -33.44
CA CYS A 112 -4.11 2.53 -33.13
C CYS A 112 -3.81 2.65 -31.62
N ASN A 113 -3.31 1.58 -30.98
CA ASN A 113 -3.10 1.53 -29.53
C ASN A 113 -1.79 0.81 -29.14
N PRO A 114 -1.24 1.04 -27.93
CA PRO A 114 0.10 0.55 -27.58
C PRO A 114 0.23 -0.98 -27.52
N PHE A 115 -0.89 -1.70 -27.36
CA PHE A 115 -0.93 -3.16 -27.29
C PHE A 115 -1.22 -3.85 -28.62
N SER A 116 -1.52 -3.08 -29.67
CA SER A 116 -1.66 -3.63 -31.03
C SER A 116 -0.29 -3.92 -31.60
N ILE A 117 0.03 -5.17 -31.91
CA ILE A 117 1.34 -5.51 -32.49
C ILE A 117 1.34 -5.28 -34.01
N THR A 118 0.15 -5.27 -34.64
CA THR A 118 -0.01 -5.13 -36.10
C THR A 118 -0.03 -3.68 -36.61
N SER A 119 -0.02 -2.68 -35.73
CA SER A 119 -0.05 -1.26 -36.07
C SER A 119 1.14 -0.50 -35.50
N GLN A 120 1.38 0.73 -35.98
CA GLN A 120 2.41 1.62 -35.42
C GLN A 120 1.86 2.63 -34.39
N GLY A 121 0.53 2.71 -34.28
CA GLY A 121 -0.12 3.65 -33.36
C GLY A 121 0.11 3.31 -31.90
N TRP A 122 0.11 4.32 -31.04
CA TRP A 122 0.30 4.18 -29.59
C TRP A 122 -0.71 5.02 -28.79
N HIS A 123 -1.84 5.40 -29.37
CA HIS A 123 -2.84 6.19 -28.66
C HIS A 123 -3.65 5.31 -27.69
N ILE A 124 -3.82 5.77 -26.45
CA ILE A 124 -4.71 5.11 -25.50
C ILE A 124 -6.16 5.29 -25.98
N SER A 125 -6.85 4.17 -26.19
CA SER A 125 -8.26 4.20 -26.56
C SER A 125 -9.13 4.52 -25.34
N GLN A 126 -10.37 4.98 -25.58
CA GLN A 126 -11.32 5.19 -24.50
C GLN A 126 -11.57 3.91 -23.69
N PHE A 127 -11.64 2.75 -24.36
CA PHE A 127 -11.75 1.46 -23.69
C PHE A 127 -10.59 1.17 -22.72
N GLN A 128 -9.35 1.47 -23.14
CA GLN A 128 -8.18 1.32 -22.28
C GLN A 128 -8.22 2.31 -21.11
N SER A 129 -8.59 3.57 -21.37
CA SER A 129 -8.76 4.59 -20.33
C SER A 129 -9.82 4.20 -19.30
N ASP A 130 -10.94 3.65 -19.74
CA ASP A 130 -12.03 3.18 -18.86
C ASP A 130 -11.57 1.97 -18.05
N THR A 131 -10.84 1.04 -18.66
CA THR A 131 -10.28 -0.13 -17.97
C THR A 131 -9.26 0.29 -16.91
N ILE A 132 -8.36 1.24 -17.23
CA ILE A 132 -7.43 1.82 -16.26
C ILE A 132 -8.18 2.43 -15.09
N SER A 133 -9.19 3.25 -15.39
CA SER A 133 -9.97 3.93 -14.35
C SER A 133 -10.70 2.92 -13.46
N ARG A 134 -11.26 1.85 -14.02
CA ARG A 134 -11.88 0.75 -13.26
C ARG A 134 -10.89 0.07 -12.32
N SER A 135 -9.68 -0.25 -12.80
CA SER A 135 -8.65 -0.86 -11.96
C SER A 135 -8.35 0.01 -10.74
N TYR A 136 -8.12 1.31 -10.95
CA TYR A 136 -7.87 2.25 -9.85
C TYR A 136 -9.05 2.35 -8.88
N ILE A 137 -10.28 2.51 -9.39
CA ILE A 137 -11.48 2.61 -8.56
C ILE A 137 -11.64 1.37 -7.68
N ILE A 138 -11.48 0.17 -8.25
CA ILE A 138 -11.61 -1.09 -7.52
C ILE A 138 -10.53 -1.20 -6.44
N THR A 139 -9.27 -0.95 -6.79
CA THR A 139 -8.15 -1.01 -5.85
C THR A 139 -8.34 -0.04 -4.68
N THR A 140 -8.64 1.23 -4.94
CA THR A 140 -8.84 2.22 -3.87
C THR A 140 -10.06 1.88 -3.00
N LEU A 141 -11.15 1.36 -3.59
CA LEU A 141 -12.29 0.90 -2.81
C LEU A 141 -11.90 -0.25 -1.87
N GLU A 142 -11.22 -1.27 -2.38
CA GLU A 142 -10.78 -2.41 -1.59
C GLU A 142 -9.83 -1.99 -0.47
N GLU A 143 -8.82 -1.17 -0.78
CA GLU A 143 -7.88 -0.63 0.21
C GLU A 143 -8.60 0.17 1.30
N SER A 144 -9.55 1.04 0.92
CA SER A 144 -10.33 1.81 1.89
C SER A 144 -11.20 0.94 2.80
N ILE A 145 -11.80 -0.13 2.26
CA ILE A 145 -12.60 -1.08 3.02
C ILE A 145 -11.72 -1.84 4.01
N GLN A 146 -10.55 -2.33 3.56
CA GLN A 146 -9.60 -3.01 4.43
C GLN A 146 -9.08 -2.09 5.54
N LEU A 147 -8.78 -0.83 5.21
CA LEU A 147 -8.31 0.18 6.15
C LEU A 147 -9.37 0.50 7.23
N VAL A 148 -10.63 0.70 6.83
CA VAL A 148 -11.72 0.94 7.78
C VAL A 148 -12.01 -0.29 8.62
N ASN A 149 -12.02 -1.48 8.02
CA ASN A 149 -12.26 -2.73 8.74
C ASN A 149 -11.16 -3.03 9.77
N SER A 150 -9.89 -2.74 9.46
CA SER A 150 -8.80 -2.92 10.42
C SER A 150 -8.94 -1.95 11.61
N ALA A 151 -9.31 -0.70 11.37
CA ALA A 151 -9.61 0.26 12.43
C ALA A 151 -10.81 -0.16 13.30
N ILE A 152 -11.89 -0.67 12.70
CA ILE A 152 -13.03 -1.22 13.45
C ILE A 152 -12.59 -2.43 14.27
N HIS A 153 -11.76 -3.31 13.71
CA HIS A 153 -11.21 -4.45 14.45
C HIS A 153 -10.42 -4.00 15.68
N HIS A 154 -9.62 -2.92 15.57
CA HIS A 154 -8.94 -2.34 16.73
C HIS A 154 -9.92 -1.86 17.81
N LEU A 155 -11.02 -1.19 17.44
CA LEU A 155 -12.05 -0.79 18.40
C LEU A 155 -12.73 -1.98 19.09
N VAL A 156 -13.01 -3.06 18.36
CA VAL A 156 -13.66 -4.26 18.91
C VAL A 156 -12.77 -4.95 19.96
N MET A 157 -11.45 -4.85 19.82
CA MET A 157 -10.49 -5.42 20.77
C MET A 157 -10.39 -4.62 22.08
N GLU A 158 -10.83 -3.35 22.08
CA GLU A 158 -10.80 -2.50 23.27
C GLU A 158 -11.94 -2.85 24.23
N ARG A 159 -11.60 -3.11 25.50
CA ARG A 159 -12.59 -3.36 26.56
C ARG A 159 -12.93 -2.06 27.26
N THR A 160 -14.21 -1.76 27.39
CA THR A 160 -14.69 -0.62 28.17
C THR A 160 -14.95 -1.02 29.62
N THR A 161 -14.52 -0.15 30.54
CA THR A 161 -14.84 -0.12 31.97
C THR A 161 -15.84 0.99 32.23
N GLU A 162 -16.47 1.04 33.41
CA GLU A 162 -17.48 2.06 33.73
C GLU A 162 -16.99 3.52 33.53
N GLN A 163 -15.72 3.79 33.83
CA GLN A 163 -15.10 5.11 33.66
C GLN A 163 -14.80 5.44 32.19
N THR A 164 -14.30 4.46 31.42
CA THR A 164 -13.97 4.64 30.00
C THR A 164 -15.20 4.62 29.11
N PHE A 165 -16.29 3.96 29.53
CA PHE A 165 -17.55 3.91 28.80
C PHE A 165 -18.15 5.31 28.58
N ARG A 166 -18.13 6.17 29.61
CA ARG A 166 -18.60 7.57 29.47
C ARG A 166 -17.76 8.37 28.47
N LEU A 167 -16.45 8.12 28.43
CA LEU A 167 -15.54 8.77 27.50
C LEU A 167 -15.80 8.26 26.07
N PHE A 168 -15.95 6.95 25.88
CA PHE A 168 -16.29 6.38 24.58
C PHE A 168 -17.65 6.88 24.06
N GLN A 169 -18.66 6.95 24.93
CA GLN A 169 -19.99 7.47 24.59
C GLN A 169 -19.95 8.91 24.05
N SER A 170 -18.97 9.72 24.50
CA SER A 170 -18.78 11.07 23.95
C SER A 170 -18.23 11.08 22.51
N GLN A 171 -17.46 10.05 22.13
CA GLN A 171 -16.84 9.90 20.81
C GLN A 171 -17.72 9.13 19.81
N GLU A 172 -18.63 8.27 20.30
CA GLU A 172 -19.48 7.37 19.51
C GLU A 172 -20.17 8.09 18.33
N ARG A 173 -20.77 9.26 18.59
CA ARG A 173 -21.49 10.00 17.55
C ARG A 173 -20.58 10.44 16.41
N GLU A 174 -19.37 10.89 16.72
CA GLU A 174 -18.41 11.33 15.70
C GLU A 174 -17.84 10.13 14.91
N LEU A 175 -17.53 9.02 15.60
CA LEU A 175 -17.14 7.76 14.97
C LEU A 175 -18.19 7.27 13.97
N VAL A 176 -19.46 7.21 14.38
CA VAL A 176 -20.57 6.79 13.52
C VAL A 176 -20.76 7.75 12.34
N ASN A 177 -20.64 9.06 12.56
CA ASN A 177 -20.75 10.05 11.49
C ASN A 177 -19.63 9.90 10.45
N LYS A 178 -18.38 9.73 10.89
CA LYS A 178 -17.23 9.51 10.00
C LYS A 178 -17.37 8.20 9.23
N TYR A 179 -17.77 7.11 9.90
CA TYR A 179 -18.05 5.84 9.26
C TYR A 179 -19.14 5.97 8.18
N ASN A 180 -20.27 6.59 8.51
CA ASN A 180 -21.37 6.81 7.57
C ASN A 180 -20.95 7.67 6.37
N TYR A 181 -20.05 8.63 6.58
CA TYR A 181 -19.49 9.43 5.49
C TYR A 181 -18.67 8.59 4.53
N VAL A 182 -17.76 7.74 5.04
CA VAL A 182 -16.98 6.82 4.19
C VAL A 182 -17.89 5.84 3.44
N VAL A 183 -18.84 5.21 4.12
CA VAL A 183 -19.81 4.31 3.48
C VAL A 183 -20.66 5.03 2.43
N GLY A 184 -21.02 6.29 2.69
CA GLY A 184 -21.70 7.16 1.72
C GLY A 184 -20.87 7.37 0.45
N LEU A 185 -19.55 7.58 0.60
CA LEU A 185 -18.62 7.70 -0.53
C LEU A 185 -18.51 6.38 -1.31
N TRP A 186 -18.39 5.23 -0.64
CA TRP A 186 -18.40 3.91 -1.30
C TRP A 186 -19.63 3.72 -2.18
N ARG A 187 -20.83 4.02 -1.65
CA ARG A 187 -22.09 3.90 -2.41
C ARG A 187 -22.13 4.88 -3.59
N ARG A 188 -21.67 6.11 -3.39
CA ARG A 188 -21.64 7.12 -4.45
C ARG A 188 -20.69 6.72 -5.58
N ILE A 189 -19.47 6.27 -5.25
CA ILE A 189 -18.48 5.80 -6.22
C ILE A 189 -19.02 4.58 -6.97
N SER A 190 -19.63 3.62 -6.27
CA SER A 190 -20.27 2.46 -6.89
C SER A 190 -21.38 2.86 -7.87
N THR A 191 -22.25 3.82 -7.50
CA THR A 191 -23.33 4.31 -8.37
C THR A 191 -22.78 5.00 -9.62
N VAL A 192 -21.84 5.93 -9.47
CA VAL A 192 -21.23 6.66 -10.59
C VAL A 192 -20.45 5.71 -11.52
N SER A 193 -19.79 4.69 -10.95
CA SER A 193 -19.09 3.66 -11.71
C SER A 193 -20.06 2.74 -12.46
N GLY A 194 -21.24 2.49 -11.90
CA GLY A 194 -22.34 1.75 -12.55
C GLY A 194 -22.95 2.52 -13.73
N GLU A 195 -22.95 3.85 -13.68
CA GLU A 195 -23.31 4.73 -14.80
C GLU A 195 -22.21 4.83 -15.89
N LEU A 196 -21.12 4.07 -15.76
CA LEU A 196 -19.94 4.11 -16.64
C LEU A 196 -19.20 5.46 -16.66
N ARG A 197 -19.44 6.33 -15.68
CA ARG A 197 -18.83 7.66 -15.58
C ARG A 197 -17.51 7.61 -14.80
N TYR A 198 -16.55 6.86 -15.30
CA TYR A 198 -15.30 6.57 -14.58
C TYR A 198 -14.47 7.80 -14.24
N ALA A 199 -14.43 8.80 -15.13
CA ALA A 199 -13.73 10.05 -14.86
C ALA A 199 -14.30 10.80 -13.64
N ASP A 200 -15.63 10.78 -13.46
CA ASP A 200 -16.28 11.40 -12.31
C ASP A 200 -16.08 10.58 -11.03
N ALA A 201 -16.09 9.24 -11.14
CA ALA A 201 -15.76 8.36 -10.01
C ALA A 201 -14.31 8.52 -9.54
N MET A 202 -13.35 8.63 -10.48
CA MET A 202 -11.93 8.87 -10.17
C MET A 202 -11.71 10.14 -9.34
N ARG A 203 -12.49 11.20 -9.59
CA ARG A 203 -12.40 12.46 -8.83
C ARG A 203 -12.81 12.31 -7.36
N LEU A 204 -13.61 11.29 -7.03
CA LEU A 204 -14.05 11.02 -5.66
C LEU A 204 -13.04 10.18 -4.87
N LEU A 205 -12.07 9.54 -5.54
CA LEU A 205 -11.14 8.60 -4.89
C LEU A 205 -10.26 9.29 -3.86
N HIS A 206 -9.71 10.46 -4.16
CA HIS A 206 -8.90 11.22 -3.19
C HIS A 206 -9.73 11.57 -1.95
N THR A 207 -10.99 11.99 -2.12
CA THR A 207 -11.87 12.29 -0.99
C THR A 207 -12.19 11.04 -0.17
N LEU A 208 -12.30 9.88 -0.81
CA LEU A 208 -12.49 8.60 -0.13
C LEU A 208 -11.26 8.23 0.70
N GLU A 209 -10.07 8.37 0.14
CA GLU A 209 -8.80 8.07 0.81
C GLU A 209 -8.63 8.95 2.06
N ASP A 210 -8.81 10.27 1.92
CA ASP A 210 -8.77 11.23 3.03
C ASP A 210 -9.81 10.91 4.11
N ALA A 211 -11.04 10.58 3.70
CA ALA A 211 -12.11 10.24 4.63
C ALA A 211 -11.83 8.93 5.39
N SER A 212 -11.23 7.95 4.72
CA SER A 212 -10.87 6.65 5.30
C SER A 212 -9.72 6.82 6.29
N GLN A 213 -8.68 7.57 5.91
CA GLN A 213 -7.57 7.90 6.82
C GLN A 213 -8.06 8.71 8.02
N GLY A 214 -8.91 9.72 7.79
CA GLY A 214 -9.49 10.53 8.86
C GLY A 214 -10.41 9.75 9.80
N PHE A 215 -11.01 8.65 9.36
CA PHE A 215 -11.70 7.70 10.24
C PHE A 215 -10.70 6.94 11.11
N VAL A 216 -9.66 6.35 10.51
CA VAL A 216 -8.60 5.62 11.23
C VAL A 216 -7.90 6.49 12.27
N ASP A 217 -7.56 7.72 11.93
CA ASP A 217 -6.91 8.66 12.86
C ASP A 217 -7.81 8.96 14.08
N HIS A 218 -9.11 9.12 13.85
CA HIS A 218 -10.07 9.35 14.93
C HIS A 218 -10.29 8.11 15.81
N VAL A 219 -10.28 6.91 15.20
CA VAL A 219 -10.25 5.64 15.94
C VAL A 219 -9.02 5.55 16.83
N ASN A 220 -7.83 5.77 16.27
CA ASN A 220 -6.58 5.72 17.02
C ASN A 220 -6.54 6.75 18.15
N ALA A 221 -7.04 7.97 17.92
CA ALA A 221 -7.18 8.99 18.95
C ALA A 221 -8.13 8.54 20.08
N THR A 222 -9.26 7.89 19.72
CA THR A 222 -10.21 7.35 20.71
C THR A 222 -9.55 6.26 21.55
N ILE A 223 -8.85 5.31 20.92
CA ILE A 223 -8.12 4.24 21.60
C ILE A 223 -7.03 4.82 22.53
N ALA A 224 -6.30 5.85 22.07
CA ALA A 224 -5.29 6.53 22.88
C ALA A 224 -5.87 7.19 24.13
N LEU A 225 -7.14 7.64 24.12
CA LEU A 225 -7.82 8.14 25.32
C LEU A 225 -8.25 7.03 26.27
N LEU A 226 -8.49 5.81 25.77
CA LEU A 226 -8.91 4.65 26.56
C LEU A 226 -7.74 3.92 27.24
N HIS A 227 -6.56 3.90 26.61
CA HIS A 227 -5.34 3.23 27.12
C HIS A 227 -4.77 3.75 28.46
N PRO A 228 -4.63 5.05 28.73
CA PRO A 228 -4.00 5.52 29.97
C PRO A 228 -4.76 5.05 31.22
N ILE A 229 -6.07 4.88 31.13
CA ILE A 229 -6.93 4.39 32.22
C ILE A 229 -6.71 2.88 32.50
N HIS A 230 -6.30 2.11 31.48
CA HIS A 230 -5.93 0.69 31.65
C HIS A 230 -4.58 0.54 32.38
N CYS A 231 -3.61 1.40 32.08
CA CYS A 231 -2.28 1.37 32.72
C CYS A 231 -2.31 1.85 34.18
N THR A 232 -3.24 2.75 34.52
CA THR A 232 -3.47 3.21 35.90
C THR A 232 -4.43 2.30 36.68
N ARG A 233 -4.62 1.04 36.26
CA ARG A 233 -5.39 0.05 37.04
C ARG A 233 -5.04 0.26 38.51
N GLU A 234 -6.03 0.69 39.28
CA GLU A 234 -5.91 0.87 40.72
C GLU A 234 -5.41 -0.44 41.29
N ARG A 235 -4.09 -0.54 41.43
CA ARG A 235 -3.48 -1.62 42.15
C ARG A 235 -3.92 -1.29 43.57
N LYS A 236 -4.94 -1.98 44.07
CA LYS A 236 -5.13 -2.14 45.50
C LYS A 236 -3.86 -2.84 45.96
N VAL A 237 -2.80 -2.06 46.17
CA VAL A 237 -1.62 -2.50 46.86
C VAL A 237 -2.16 -2.75 48.25
N HIS A 238 -2.48 -4.01 48.53
CA HIS A 238 -2.59 -4.48 49.90
C HIS A 238 -1.19 -4.32 50.48
N VAL A 239 -0.86 -3.10 50.90
CA VAL A 239 0.24 -2.87 51.80
C VAL A 239 -0.22 -3.57 53.06
N VAL A 240 0.25 -4.80 53.26
CA VAL A 240 0.14 -5.47 54.54
C VAL A 240 0.96 -4.60 55.49
N PHE A 241 0.29 -3.64 56.14
CA PHE A 241 0.87 -2.93 57.25
C PHE A 241 1.00 -3.96 58.37
N ASP A 242 2.16 -4.62 58.41
CA ASP A 242 2.51 -5.53 59.47
C ASP A 242 2.67 -4.69 60.74
N VAL A 243 1.60 -4.58 61.52
CA VAL A 243 1.48 -3.76 62.74
C VAL A 243 2.54 -4.14 63.78
N THR A 244 3.17 -5.31 63.59
CA THR A 244 4.29 -5.87 64.35
C THR A 244 5.63 -5.13 64.14
N THR A 245 5.79 -4.39 63.04
CA THR A 245 7.04 -3.64 62.75
C THR A 245 7.13 -2.31 63.50
N ILE A 246 6.00 -1.71 63.86
CA ILE A 246 5.92 -0.43 64.60
C ILE A 246 6.62 -0.53 65.97
N PRO A 247 6.37 -1.54 66.84
CA PRO A 247 7.06 -1.65 68.11
C PRO A 247 8.58 -1.89 67.95
N ALA A 248 9.02 -2.60 66.90
CA ALA A 248 10.43 -2.80 66.63
C ALA A 248 11.17 -1.48 66.32
N PHE A 249 10.57 -0.61 65.51
CA PHE A 249 11.12 0.73 65.24
C PHE A 249 11.17 1.61 66.48
N LEU A 250 10.17 1.54 67.36
CA LEU A 250 10.15 2.29 68.62
C LEU A 250 11.23 1.81 69.59
N ILE A 251 11.49 0.50 69.67
CA ILE A 251 12.58 -0.05 70.50
C ILE A 251 13.93 0.44 69.99
N VAL A 252 14.17 0.37 68.67
CA VAL A 252 15.43 0.82 68.06
C VAL A 252 15.66 2.31 68.31
N LEU A 253 14.61 3.14 68.14
CA LEU A 253 14.67 4.58 68.46
C LEU A 253 14.93 4.83 69.95
N GLY A 254 14.32 4.07 70.85
CA GLY A 254 14.55 4.15 72.29
C GLY A 254 15.99 3.79 72.68
N VAL A 255 16.55 2.74 72.09
CA VAL A 255 17.94 2.33 72.31
C VAL A 255 18.90 3.39 71.76
N LEU A 256 18.67 3.87 70.54
CA LEU A 256 19.45 4.97 69.95
C LEU A 256 19.42 6.22 70.81
N TRP A 257 18.25 6.59 71.35
CA TRP A 257 18.13 7.73 72.24
C TRP A 257 18.93 7.55 73.54
N ILE A 258 18.96 6.34 74.11
CA ILE A 258 19.76 6.02 75.30
C ILE A 258 21.26 6.08 74.99
N VAL A 259 21.68 5.52 73.85
CA VAL A 259 23.10 5.46 73.44
C VAL A 259 23.63 6.85 73.06
N LEU A 260 22.83 7.63 72.33
CA LEU A 260 23.19 8.98 71.89
C LEU A 260 22.93 10.04 72.97
N ARG A 261 22.39 9.66 74.14
CA ARG A 261 22.19 10.59 75.25
C ARG A 261 23.57 11.05 75.74
N PRO A 262 23.91 12.35 75.62
CA PRO A 262 25.23 12.83 76.01
C PRO A 262 25.46 12.60 77.51
N ARG A 263 26.48 11.78 77.83
CA ARG A 263 26.87 11.53 79.22
C ARG A 263 27.36 12.83 79.83
N ARG A 264 26.74 13.24 80.95
CA ARG A 264 27.12 14.45 81.69
C ARG A 264 28.62 14.38 82.05
N PRO A 265 29.41 15.44 81.83
CA PRO A 265 30.82 15.44 82.19
C PRO A 265 30.97 15.29 83.71
N LYS A 266 31.79 14.32 84.14
CA LYS A 266 32.08 14.11 85.56
C LYS A 266 32.81 15.34 86.12
N PRO A 267 32.44 15.84 87.32
CA PRO A 267 33.09 17.00 87.91
C PRO A 267 34.56 16.69 88.22
N LYS A 268 35.47 17.56 87.80
CA LYS A 268 36.88 17.52 88.20
C LYS A 268 36.96 17.92 89.67
N ILE A 269 37.44 17.01 90.51
CA ILE A 269 37.86 17.30 91.88
C ILE A 269 39.29 17.86 91.79
N ASN A 270 39.52 19.01 92.43
CA ASN A 270 40.80 19.72 92.53
C ASN A 270 41.88 18.86 93.19
#